data_AF-A0A1I3M1H1-F1
#
_entry.id   AF-A0A1I3M1H1-F1
#
_cell.length_a   1.000
_cell.length_b   1.000
_cell.length_c   1.000
_cell.angle_alpha   90.00
_cell.angle_beta   90.00
_cell.angle_gamma   90.00
#
_symmetry.space_group_name_H-M   'P 1'
#
loop_
_entity.id
_entity.type
_entity.pdbx_description
1 polymer ?
#
loop_
_entity_poly.entity_id
_entity_poly.type
_entity_poly.pdbx_seq_one_letter_code
_entity_poly.pdbx_strand_id
1 'polypeptide(L)'
;MQRGELSPAQLRQVFGENLRRLAADAQSVSQLCRELGVNRTQFNRYLHAEAFPRPDVLDRICSYFDVDARILLEPLDALREPCRQTGALRELTSLLSGVGALEVPEDILPSGVYLYRRVSSFNPGAIHCSMFALSRDELDVARIRGYTPVDASTRIGLGRKPGKRRFRGLVFRQLLGFSFVISMEQTSIMVLGGFESRYLGNPKFYFGTSLSTQDVLIPSPILLERLEPDCAAVMAARCALGMHERAELSPLLRGYFDRYAPLS
;
A
#
# COMPACT_ATOMS: atom_id res chain seq x y z
N MET A 1 19.79 -3.84 -4.78
CA MET A 1 21.02 -4.57 -4.47
C MET A 1 20.66 -6.04 -4.34
N GLN A 2 21.13 -6.89 -5.27
CA GLN A 2 20.96 -8.34 -5.17
C GLN A 2 21.82 -8.83 -3.99
N ARG A 3 21.21 -9.41 -2.95
CA ARG A 3 21.94 -10.16 -1.92
C ARG A 3 22.61 -11.34 -2.64
N GLY A 4 23.94 -11.37 -2.71
CA GLY A 4 24.65 -12.56 -3.14
C GLY A 4 24.25 -13.75 -2.26
N GLU A 5 24.11 -14.93 -2.86
CA GLU A 5 23.72 -16.16 -2.12
C GLU A 5 24.71 -16.42 -0.98
N LEU A 6 24.23 -16.33 0.26
CA LEU A 6 25.03 -16.61 1.46
C LEU A 6 25.23 -18.11 1.57
N SER A 7 26.48 -18.53 1.82
CA SER A 7 26.78 -19.94 2.07
C SER A 7 26.11 -20.43 3.37
N PRO A 8 25.81 -21.74 3.50
CA PRO A 8 25.23 -22.30 4.73
C PRO A 8 26.04 -22.00 5.99
N ALA A 9 27.37 -21.86 5.88
CA ALA A 9 28.22 -21.49 7.00
C ALA A 9 28.01 -20.02 7.43
N GLN A 10 27.88 -19.10 6.48
CA GLN A 10 27.58 -17.70 6.77
C GLN A 10 26.19 -17.53 7.40
N LEU A 11 25.20 -18.28 6.91
CA LEU A 11 23.85 -18.28 7.51
C LEU A 11 23.88 -18.78 8.97
N ARG A 12 24.66 -19.82 9.27
CA ARG A 12 24.83 -20.28 10.65
C ARG A 12 25.48 -19.22 11.53
N GLN A 13 26.46 -18.47 11.01
CA GLN A 13 27.10 -17.38 11.75
C GLN A 13 26.11 -16.29 12.11
N VAL A 14 25.28 -15.84 11.15
CA VAL A 14 24.20 -14.87 11.39
C VAL A 14 23.26 -15.35 12.49
N PHE A 15 22.79 -16.60 12.38
CA PHE A 15 21.90 -17.16 13.39
C PHE A 15 22.55 -17.27 14.78
N GLY A 16 23.80 -17.73 14.87
CA GLY A 16 24.52 -17.84 16.14
C GLY A 16 24.79 -16.48 16.79
N GLU A 17 25.10 -15.45 16.00
CA GLU A 17 25.21 -14.07 16.46
C GLU A 17 23.88 -13.53 17.00
N ASN A 18 22.79 -13.73 16.26
CA ASN A 18 21.45 -13.33 16.69
C ASN A 18 21.06 -14.00 18.01
N LEU A 19 21.28 -15.31 18.11
CA LEU A 19 20.93 -16.07 19.31
C LEU A 19 21.78 -15.66 20.52
N ARG A 20 23.07 -15.36 20.33
CA ARG A 20 23.92 -14.81 21.40
C ARG A 20 23.43 -13.46 21.90
N ARG A 21 22.95 -12.60 21.01
CA ARG A 21 22.38 -11.29 21.38
C ARG A 21 21.05 -11.44 22.11
N LEU A 22 20.17 -12.33 21.64
CA LEU A 22 18.90 -12.62 22.31
C LEU A 22 19.10 -13.24 23.69
N ALA A 23 20.10 -14.11 23.83
CA ALA A 23 20.44 -14.75 25.09
C ALA A 23 21.25 -13.87 26.05
N ALA A 24 21.67 -12.66 25.65
CA ALA A 24 22.55 -11.80 26.45
C ALA A 24 21.90 -11.34 27.76
N ASP A 25 20.58 -11.13 27.75
CA ASP A 25 19.81 -10.67 28.91
C ASP A 25 19.35 -11.83 29.83
N ALA A 26 19.64 -13.08 29.46
CA ALA A 26 19.26 -14.24 30.26
C ALA A 26 20.21 -14.41 31.46
N GLN A 27 19.64 -14.68 32.65
CA GLN A 27 20.42 -14.92 33.87
C GLN A 27 21.40 -16.09 33.74
N SER A 28 21.04 -17.14 33.00
CA SER A 28 21.97 -18.21 32.61
C SER A 28 21.46 -18.98 31.39
N VAL A 29 22.40 -19.52 30.60
CA VAL A 29 22.08 -20.40 29.46
C VAL A 29 21.28 -21.64 29.90
N SER A 30 21.59 -22.18 31.09
CA SER A 30 20.88 -23.36 31.64
C SER A 30 19.42 -23.09 31.99
N GLN A 31 19.10 -21.86 32.42
CA GLN A 31 17.72 -21.45 32.67
C GLN A 31 16.99 -21.24 31.35
N LEU A 32 17.60 -20.50 30.42
CA LEU A 32 17.05 -20.25 29.10
C LEU A 32 16.70 -21.55 28.35
N CYS A 33 17.59 -22.56 28.40
CA CYS A 33 17.32 -23.87 27.78
C CYS A 33 16.10 -24.58 28.39
N ARG A 34 15.87 -24.42 29.70
CA ARG A 34 14.71 -25.02 30.38
C ARG A 34 13.42 -24.32 29.98
N GLU A 35 13.43 -23.00 29.89
CA GLU A 35 12.27 -22.20 29.47
C GLU A 35 11.91 -22.45 28.00
N LEU A 36 12.91 -22.59 27.13
CA LEU A 36 12.72 -22.96 25.72
C LEU A 36 12.35 -24.44 25.50
N GLY A 37 12.57 -25.29 26.50
CA GLY A 37 12.43 -26.76 26.37
C GLY A 37 13.44 -27.38 25.39
N VAL A 38 14.65 -26.82 25.29
CA VAL A 38 15.70 -27.27 24.36
C VAL A 38 16.86 -27.88 25.14
N ASN A 39 17.45 -28.95 24.59
CA ASN A 39 18.63 -29.58 25.18
C ASN A 39 19.82 -28.59 25.17
N ARG A 40 20.49 -28.43 26.31
CA ARG A 40 21.61 -27.48 26.47
C ARG A 40 22.76 -27.71 25.49
N THR A 41 23.11 -28.96 25.20
CA THR A 41 24.16 -29.29 24.22
C THR A 41 23.75 -28.85 22.83
N GLN A 42 22.49 -29.06 22.45
CA GLN A 42 21.96 -28.58 21.16
C GLN A 42 21.93 -27.06 21.10
N PHE A 43 21.49 -26.39 22.17
CA PHE A 43 21.44 -24.94 22.23
C PHE A 43 22.83 -24.29 22.13
N ASN A 44 23.84 -24.88 22.77
CA ASN A 44 25.22 -24.41 22.64
C ASN A 44 25.74 -24.54 21.21
N ARG A 45 25.41 -25.62 20.50
CA ARG A 45 25.76 -25.76 19.07
C ARG A 45 25.13 -24.66 18.21
N TYR A 46 23.94 -24.17 18.57
CA TYR A 46 23.31 -23.04 17.90
C TYR A 46 24.06 -21.74 18.18
N LEU A 47 24.40 -21.45 19.44
CA LEU A 47 25.17 -20.25 19.83
C LEU A 47 26.53 -20.16 19.13
N HIS A 48 27.17 -21.31 18.92
CA HIS A 48 28.47 -21.43 18.25
C HIS A 48 28.37 -21.57 16.72
N ALA A 49 27.18 -21.42 16.12
CA ALA A 49 26.98 -21.53 14.67
C ALA A 49 27.37 -22.91 14.08
N GLU A 50 27.30 -23.96 14.88
CA GLU A 50 27.67 -25.33 14.49
C GLU A 50 26.48 -26.14 13.96
N ALA A 51 25.25 -25.70 14.25
CA ALA A 51 24.02 -26.37 13.82
C ALA A 51 22.88 -25.37 13.63
N PHE A 52 21.88 -25.77 12.84
CA PHE A 52 20.58 -25.09 12.80
C PHE A 52 19.56 -25.85 13.66
N PRO A 53 18.60 -25.13 14.26
CA PRO A 53 17.48 -25.74 14.95
C PRO A 53 16.57 -26.45 13.93
N ARG A 54 15.91 -27.52 14.39
CA ARG A 54 14.77 -28.09 13.66
C ARG A 54 13.59 -27.10 13.68
N PRO A 55 12.63 -27.20 12.74
CA PRO A 55 11.51 -26.26 12.66
C PRO A 55 10.73 -26.09 13.98
N ASP A 56 10.48 -27.17 14.73
CA ASP A 56 9.79 -27.15 16.02
C ASP A 56 10.58 -26.44 17.13
N VAL A 57 11.92 -26.52 17.06
CA VAL A 57 12.82 -25.84 18.00
C VAL A 57 12.91 -24.36 17.65
N LEU A 58 12.96 -24.05 16.35
CA LEU A 58 12.99 -22.68 15.85
C LEU A 58 11.72 -21.93 16.25
N ASP A 59 10.54 -22.53 16.05
CA ASP A 59 9.26 -21.94 16.41
C ASP A 59 9.18 -21.57 17.90
N ARG A 60 9.68 -22.44 18.77
CA ARG A 60 9.78 -22.17 20.22
C ARG A 60 10.74 -21.02 20.54
N ILE A 61 11.89 -20.96 19.89
CA ILE A 61 12.86 -19.87 20.04
C ILE A 61 12.23 -18.55 19.58
N CYS A 62 11.62 -18.53 18.39
CA CYS A 62 10.92 -17.38 17.81
C CYS A 62 9.81 -16.87 18.73
N SER A 63 8.96 -17.77 19.22
CA SER A 63 7.84 -17.44 20.12
C SER A 63 8.32 -16.90 21.46
N TYR A 64 9.37 -17.48 22.04
CA TYR A 64 9.90 -17.05 23.34
C TYR A 64 10.53 -15.64 23.28
N PHE A 65 11.25 -15.34 22.21
CA PHE A 65 11.92 -14.04 22.04
C PHE A 65 11.09 -13.00 21.30
N ASP A 66 9.87 -13.33 20.87
CA ASP A 66 9.00 -12.49 20.03
C ASP A 66 9.69 -12.01 18.74
N VAL A 67 10.26 -12.97 17.99
CA VAL A 67 11.01 -12.71 16.74
C VAL A 67 10.58 -13.65 15.61
N ASP A 68 10.83 -13.21 14.37
CA ASP A 68 10.52 -13.95 13.14
C ASP A 68 11.59 -15.02 12.82
N ALA A 69 11.22 -16.10 12.13
CA ALA A 69 12.15 -17.15 11.65
C ALA A 69 13.29 -16.59 10.76
N ARG A 70 13.15 -15.39 10.22
CA ARG A 70 14.23 -14.62 9.56
C ARG A 70 15.47 -14.41 10.43
N ILE A 71 15.42 -14.64 11.75
CA ILE A 71 16.62 -14.74 12.60
C ILE A 71 17.66 -15.74 12.07
N LEU A 72 17.26 -16.71 11.25
CA LEU A 72 18.18 -17.65 10.60
C LEU A 72 19.06 -16.99 9.52
N LEU A 73 18.56 -15.93 8.88
CA LEU A 73 19.11 -15.41 7.63
C LEU A 73 19.51 -13.94 7.70
N GLU A 74 18.96 -13.18 8.66
CA GLU A 74 19.11 -11.74 8.74
C GLU A 74 19.60 -11.31 10.13
N PRO A 75 20.54 -10.36 10.25
CA PRO A 75 20.98 -9.84 11.54
C PRO A 75 19.82 -9.27 12.36
N LEU A 76 19.88 -9.43 13.68
CA LEU A 76 18.81 -9.05 14.61
C LEU A 76 18.44 -7.56 14.52
N ASP A 77 19.39 -6.68 14.18
CA ASP A 77 19.12 -5.26 13.98
C ASP A 77 18.19 -4.99 12.79
N ALA A 78 18.27 -5.81 11.73
CA ALA A 78 17.37 -5.73 10.58
C ALA A 78 15.96 -6.26 10.91
N LEU A 79 15.84 -7.08 11.96
CA LEU A 79 14.57 -7.64 12.44
C LEU A 79 13.90 -6.77 13.50
N ARG A 80 14.66 -5.89 14.15
CA ARG A 80 14.18 -4.92 15.14
C ARG A 80 13.65 -3.62 14.55
N GLU A 81 13.72 -3.41 13.22
CA GLU A 81 12.90 -2.38 12.58
C GLU A 81 11.40 -2.68 12.85
N PRO A 82 10.61 -1.69 13.28
CA PRO A 82 9.73 -1.86 14.43
C PRO A 82 8.54 -2.77 14.14
N CYS A 83 8.31 -3.72 15.05
CA CYS A 83 7.17 -4.65 15.15
C CYS A 83 5.77 -4.01 14.99
N ARG A 84 5.64 -2.67 15.12
CA ARG A 84 4.41 -1.93 14.79
C ARG A 84 4.02 -2.00 13.31
N GLN A 85 5.00 -1.93 12.39
CA GLN A 85 4.72 -2.00 10.95
C GLN A 85 4.26 -3.40 10.57
N THR A 86 4.89 -4.43 11.13
CA THR A 86 4.51 -5.83 10.95
C THR A 86 3.12 -6.11 11.52
N GLY A 87 2.80 -5.58 12.71
CA GLY A 87 1.48 -5.71 13.32
C GLY A 87 0.37 -5.03 12.51
N ALA A 88 0.55 -3.75 12.15
CA ALA A 88 -0.43 -3.01 11.35
C ALA A 88 -0.61 -3.62 9.94
N LEU A 89 0.47 -4.05 9.28
CA LEU A 89 0.40 -4.73 7.99
C LEU A 89 -0.36 -6.05 8.10
N ARG A 90 -0.08 -6.85 9.13
CA ARG A 90 -0.78 -8.11 9.38
C ARG A 90 -2.27 -7.87 9.61
N GLU A 91 -2.63 -6.87 10.40
CA GLU A 91 -4.03 -6.53 10.67
C GLU A 91 -4.75 -6.07 9.40
N LEU A 92 -4.16 -5.16 8.64
CA LEU A 92 -4.70 -4.72 7.35
C LEU A 92 -4.86 -5.88 6.37
N THR A 93 -3.87 -6.76 6.30
CA THR A 93 -3.93 -7.96 5.45
C THR A 93 -5.06 -8.89 5.90
N SER A 94 -5.21 -9.11 7.20
CA SER A 94 -6.29 -9.92 7.79
C SER A 94 -7.67 -9.33 7.46
N LEU A 95 -7.87 -8.02 7.65
CA LEU A 95 -9.12 -7.31 7.37
C LEU A 95 -9.54 -7.44 5.90
N LEU A 96 -8.58 -7.35 4.97
CA LEU A 96 -8.86 -7.42 3.54
C LEU A 96 -8.97 -8.86 3.03
N SER A 97 -8.17 -9.79 3.54
CA SER A 97 -8.16 -11.18 3.09
C SER A 97 -9.34 -11.98 3.64
N GLY A 98 -9.76 -11.70 4.88
CA GLY A 98 -10.83 -12.45 5.56
C GLY A 98 -12.20 -12.38 4.87
N VAL A 99 -12.41 -11.41 3.98
CA VAL A 99 -13.66 -11.22 3.22
C VAL A 99 -13.45 -11.29 1.71
N GLY A 100 -12.27 -11.75 1.26
CA GLY A 100 -11.92 -11.77 -0.17
C GLY A 100 -11.98 -10.37 -0.82
N ALA A 101 -11.59 -9.33 -0.09
CA ALA A 101 -11.56 -7.96 -0.61
C ALA A 101 -10.38 -7.74 -1.58
N LEU A 102 -9.31 -8.52 -1.46
CA LEU A 102 -8.15 -8.42 -2.36
C LEU A 102 -8.43 -8.97 -3.76
N GLU A 103 -9.49 -9.77 -3.93
CA GLU A 103 -9.91 -10.33 -5.21
C GLU A 103 -10.67 -9.26 -6.03
N VAL A 104 -9.92 -8.52 -6.85
CA VAL A 104 -10.47 -7.44 -7.68
C VAL A 104 -10.63 -7.92 -9.13
N PRO A 105 -11.85 -8.18 -9.62
CA PRO A 105 -12.09 -8.71 -10.97
C PRO A 105 -11.56 -7.81 -12.10
N GLU A 106 -10.72 -8.36 -12.98
CA GLU A 106 -10.10 -7.67 -14.13
C GLU A 106 -11.14 -7.28 -15.20
N ASP A 107 -12.23 -8.04 -15.33
CA ASP A 107 -13.33 -7.75 -16.27
C ASP A 107 -14.18 -6.55 -15.84
N ILE A 108 -14.34 -6.33 -14.53
CA ILE A 108 -15.11 -5.21 -13.97
C ILE A 108 -14.23 -3.98 -13.77
N LEU A 109 -12.98 -4.16 -13.32
CA LEU A 109 -12.00 -3.09 -13.15
C LEU A 109 -10.67 -3.45 -13.84
N PRO A 110 -10.55 -3.19 -15.15
CA PRO A 110 -9.36 -3.57 -15.92
C PRO A 110 -8.11 -2.77 -15.54
N SER A 111 -6.95 -3.38 -15.63
CA SER A 111 -5.67 -2.70 -15.57
C SER A 111 -5.56 -1.69 -16.72
N GLY A 112 -4.93 -0.55 -16.46
CA GLY A 112 -4.83 0.52 -17.45
C GLY A 112 -4.70 1.91 -16.83
N VAL A 113 -4.89 2.92 -17.67
CA VAL A 113 -4.79 4.32 -17.27
C VAL A 113 -6.19 4.91 -17.10
N TYR A 114 -6.37 5.65 -16.02
CA TYR A 114 -7.64 6.24 -15.64
C TYR A 114 -7.47 7.75 -15.42
N LEU A 115 -8.42 8.52 -15.96
CA LEU A 115 -8.63 9.90 -15.54
C LEU A 115 -9.43 9.91 -14.25
N TYR A 116 -8.96 10.67 -13.28
CA TYR A 116 -9.56 10.86 -11.97
C TYR A 116 -10.03 12.31 -11.86
N ARG A 117 -11.35 12.51 -11.81
CA ARG A 117 -11.97 13.82 -11.67
C ARG A 117 -12.64 13.94 -10.33
N ARG A 118 -12.45 15.07 -9.66
CA ARG A 118 -13.08 15.39 -8.38
C ARG A 118 -13.35 16.87 -8.26
N VAL A 119 -14.27 17.25 -7.38
CA VAL A 119 -14.37 18.64 -6.94
C VAL A 119 -13.06 19.05 -6.26
N SER A 120 -12.58 20.24 -6.58
CA SER A 120 -11.36 20.76 -5.97
C SER A 120 -11.60 21.19 -4.53
N SER A 121 -10.71 20.77 -3.63
CA SER A 121 -10.74 21.21 -2.24
C SER A 121 -10.42 22.69 -2.06
N PHE A 122 -9.84 23.34 -3.07
CA PHE A 122 -9.45 24.75 -3.01
C PHE A 122 -10.48 25.67 -3.65
N ASN A 123 -11.29 25.16 -4.58
CA ASN A 123 -12.31 25.91 -5.29
C ASN A 123 -13.49 24.99 -5.60
N PRO A 124 -14.61 25.07 -4.84
CA PRO A 124 -15.78 24.22 -5.04
C PRO A 124 -16.44 24.34 -6.43
N GLY A 125 -16.19 25.44 -7.14
CA GLY A 125 -16.66 25.69 -8.51
C GLY A 125 -15.81 25.02 -9.59
N ALA A 126 -14.65 24.49 -9.24
CA ALA A 126 -13.71 23.90 -10.20
C ALA A 126 -13.51 22.40 -9.97
N ILE A 127 -13.32 21.68 -11.07
CA ILE A 127 -13.06 20.24 -11.09
C ILE A 127 -11.57 20.02 -11.33
N HIS A 128 -10.96 19.29 -10.40
CA HIS A 128 -9.58 18.84 -10.52
C HIS A 128 -9.53 17.51 -11.25
N CYS A 129 -8.75 17.45 -12.32
CA CYS A 129 -8.51 16.25 -13.11
C CYS A 129 -7.05 15.81 -12.98
N SER A 130 -6.83 14.56 -12.57
CA SER A 130 -5.53 13.90 -12.56
C SER A 130 -5.61 12.56 -13.28
N MET A 131 -4.48 11.86 -13.32
CA MET A 131 -4.37 10.56 -13.97
C MET A 131 -3.63 9.59 -13.06
N PHE A 132 -4.07 8.34 -13.07
CA PHE A 132 -3.37 7.25 -12.40
C PHE A 132 -3.36 6.00 -13.28
N ALA A 133 -2.40 5.13 -13.03
CA ALA A 133 -2.32 3.79 -13.59
C ALA A 133 -2.77 2.78 -12.55
N LEU A 134 -3.66 1.87 -12.94
CA LEU A 134 -4.04 0.69 -12.21
C LEU A 134 -3.29 -0.51 -12.81
N SER A 135 -2.63 -1.30 -11.97
CA SER A 135 -1.93 -2.52 -12.36
C SER A 135 -2.09 -3.57 -11.27
N ARG A 136 -2.22 -4.84 -11.66
CA ARG A 136 -2.11 -5.97 -10.72
C ARG A 136 -0.66 -6.47 -10.67
N ASP A 137 -0.26 -7.00 -9.52
CA ASP A 137 1.06 -7.61 -9.34
C ASP A 137 1.01 -9.14 -9.51
N GLU A 138 2.12 -9.83 -9.25
CA GLU A 138 2.23 -11.30 -9.34
C GLU A 138 1.31 -12.04 -8.37
N LEU A 139 0.80 -11.36 -7.33
CA LEU A 139 -0.14 -11.88 -6.34
C LEU A 139 -1.58 -11.40 -6.61
N ASP A 140 -1.84 -10.88 -7.82
CA ASP A 140 -3.12 -10.35 -8.27
C ASP A 140 -3.64 -9.13 -7.47
N VAL A 141 -2.77 -8.46 -6.71
CA VAL A 141 -3.16 -7.31 -5.89
C VAL A 141 -3.26 -6.05 -6.76
N ALA A 142 -4.45 -5.44 -6.81
CA ALA A 142 -4.70 -4.22 -7.55
C ALA A 142 -4.04 -2.99 -6.90
N ARG A 143 -3.11 -2.36 -7.64
CA ARG A 143 -2.30 -1.23 -7.18
C ARG A 143 -2.52 0.00 -8.05
N ILE A 144 -2.63 1.15 -7.40
CA ILE A 144 -2.68 2.48 -8.03
C ILE A 144 -1.31 3.13 -7.96
N ARG A 145 -0.87 3.74 -9.06
CA ARG A 145 0.29 4.64 -9.09
C ARG A 145 -0.04 5.89 -9.90
N GLY A 146 0.42 7.05 -9.46
CA GLY A 146 0.23 8.27 -10.22
C GLY A 146 1.03 9.44 -9.70
N TYR A 147 0.75 10.60 -10.29
CA TYR A 147 1.39 11.85 -9.92
C TYR A 147 0.34 12.91 -9.65
N THR A 148 0.43 13.56 -8.50
CA THR A 148 -0.36 14.75 -8.18
C THR A 148 -0.02 15.87 -9.16
N PRO A 149 -1.00 16.55 -9.78
CA PRO A 149 -0.78 17.71 -10.65
C PRO A 149 0.10 18.80 -10.01
N VAL A 150 0.80 19.57 -10.85
CA VAL A 150 1.88 20.47 -10.37
C VAL A 150 1.32 21.55 -9.45
N ASP A 151 0.22 22.15 -9.87
CA ASP A 151 -0.58 23.13 -9.16
C ASP A 151 -1.03 22.61 -7.79
N ALA A 152 -1.70 21.45 -7.75
CA ALA A 152 -2.14 20.83 -6.50
C ALA A 152 -0.95 20.51 -5.58
N SER A 153 0.13 19.94 -6.14
CA SER A 153 1.35 19.60 -5.40
C SER A 153 2.03 20.82 -4.77
N THR A 154 2.09 21.95 -5.50
CA THR A 154 2.65 23.19 -4.96
C THR A 154 1.79 23.79 -3.84
N ARG A 155 0.46 23.70 -3.94
CA ARG A 155 -0.46 24.18 -2.89
C ARG A 155 -0.34 23.41 -1.58
N ILE A 156 0.02 22.14 -1.64
CA ILE A 156 0.24 21.29 -0.46
C ILE A 156 1.72 21.23 -0.01
N GLY A 157 2.57 22.09 -0.56
CA GLY A 157 3.97 22.24 -0.13
C GLY A 157 4.96 21.17 -0.61
N LEU A 158 4.58 20.27 -1.50
CA LEU A 158 5.45 19.17 -1.97
C LEU A 158 6.40 19.59 -3.12
N GLY A 159 6.05 20.63 -3.88
CA GLY A 159 6.86 21.16 -4.98
C GLY A 159 6.58 20.53 -6.36
N ARG A 160 7.35 20.92 -7.39
CA ARG A 160 7.05 20.61 -8.81
C ARG A 160 7.71 19.32 -9.34
N LYS A 161 8.80 18.86 -8.71
CA LYS A 161 9.62 17.74 -9.21
C LYS A 161 8.82 16.43 -9.21
N PRO A 162 8.88 15.58 -10.25
CA PRO A 162 8.08 14.35 -10.32
C PRO A 162 8.19 13.44 -9.10
N GLY A 163 9.40 13.26 -8.55
CA GLY A 163 9.62 12.44 -7.35
C GLY A 163 8.91 12.96 -6.10
N LYS A 164 8.54 14.24 -6.05
CA LYS A 164 7.80 14.82 -4.93
C LYS A 164 6.28 14.66 -5.03
N ARG A 165 5.78 14.33 -6.21
CA ARG A 165 4.34 14.27 -6.51
C ARG A 165 3.81 12.84 -6.61
N ARG A 166 4.65 11.84 -6.39
CA ARG A 166 4.29 10.43 -6.52
C ARG A 166 3.33 10.04 -5.40
N PHE A 167 2.30 9.31 -5.79
CA PHE A 167 1.42 8.61 -4.87
C PHE A 167 1.27 7.16 -5.29
N ARG A 168 1.02 6.32 -4.29
CA ARG A 168 0.76 4.89 -4.46
C ARG A 168 -0.45 4.50 -3.64
N GLY A 169 -1.19 3.51 -4.11
CA GLY A 169 -2.37 3.05 -3.41
C GLY A 169 -2.73 1.60 -3.72
N LEU A 170 -3.69 1.12 -2.97
CA LEU A 170 -4.31 -0.19 -3.12
C LEU A 170 -5.78 -0.02 -3.43
N VAL A 171 -6.32 -0.93 -4.23
CA VAL A 171 -7.75 -1.07 -4.48
C VAL A 171 -8.19 -2.43 -3.96
N PHE A 172 -9.35 -2.46 -3.32
CA PHE A 172 -9.96 -3.68 -2.81
C PHE A 172 -11.47 -3.64 -3.05
N ARG A 173 -12.09 -4.79 -3.13
CA ARG A 173 -13.51 -4.97 -3.34
C ARG A 173 -14.30 -4.59 -2.09
N GLN A 174 -15.48 -4.03 -2.31
CA GLN A 174 -16.54 -3.86 -1.31
C GLN A 174 -17.86 -4.40 -1.89
N LEU A 175 -18.93 -4.41 -1.10
CA LEU A 175 -20.19 -5.09 -1.46
C LEU A 175 -20.75 -4.70 -2.84
N LEU A 176 -20.72 -3.41 -3.20
CA LEU A 176 -21.29 -2.90 -4.46
C LEU A 176 -20.24 -2.38 -5.46
N GLY A 177 -18.94 -2.51 -5.15
CA GLY A 177 -17.90 -1.95 -6.01
C GLY A 177 -16.51 -2.08 -5.42
N PHE A 178 -15.77 -0.97 -5.40
CA PHE A 178 -14.38 -0.94 -4.99
C PHE A 178 -14.13 0.19 -4.01
N SER A 179 -13.15 -0.03 -3.15
CA SER A 179 -12.59 0.95 -2.24
C SER A 179 -11.11 1.08 -2.49
N PHE A 180 -10.56 2.25 -2.18
CA PHE A 180 -9.16 2.52 -2.39
C PHE A 180 -8.57 3.33 -1.25
N VAL A 181 -7.27 3.13 -1.04
CA VAL A 181 -6.44 3.98 -0.19
C VAL A 181 -5.21 4.37 -0.97
N ILE A 182 -4.98 5.67 -1.09
CA ILE A 182 -3.80 6.26 -1.73
C ILE A 182 -3.02 7.03 -0.68
N SER A 183 -1.71 6.87 -0.68
CA SER A 183 -0.77 7.63 0.16
C SER A 183 0.23 8.37 -0.72
N MET A 184 0.51 9.62 -0.34
CA MET A 184 1.55 10.44 -0.96
C MET A 184 2.93 10.01 -0.44
N GLU A 185 3.94 9.92 -1.30
CA GLU A 185 5.26 9.41 -0.88
C GLU A 185 6.09 10.38 -0.02
N GLN A 186 5.70 11.64 0.05
CA GLN A 186 6.49 12.70 0.70
C GLN A 186 5.76 13.41 1.86
N THR A 187 4.59 12.93 2.22
CA THR A 187 3.75 13.51 3.27
C THR A 187 2.75 12.47 3.78
N SER A 188 2.25 12.63 5.00
CA SER A 188 1.26 11.74 5.63
C SER A 188 -0.16 11.89 5.09
N ILE A 189 -0.33 12.59 3.96
CA ILE A 189 -1.63 12.78 3.34
C ILE A 189 -2.05 11.49 2.64
N MET A 190 -3.25 11.05 2.98
CA MET A 190 -3.91 9.91 2.35
C MET A 190 -5.21 10.37 1.72
N VAL A 191 -5.59 9.70 0.65
CA VAL A 191 -6.91 9.81 0.04
C VAL A 191 -7.55 8.44 0.12
N LEU A 192 -8.70 8.37 0.79
CA LEU A 192 -9.51 7.15 0.91
C LEU A 192 -10.82 7.37 0.17
N GLY A 193 -11.42 6.31 -0.34
CA GLY A 193 -12.71 6.45 -1.02
C GLY A 193 -13.23 5.14 -1.55
N GLY A 194 -14.41 5.23 -2.17
CA GLY A 194 -15.04 4.11 -2.85
C GLY A 194 -15.68 4.55 -4.15
N PHE A 195 -15.78 3.62 -5.09
CA PHE A 195 -16.39 3.83 -6.39
C PHE A 195 -17.05 2.55 -6.92
N GLU A 196 -18.10 2.75 -7.71
CA GLU A 196 -18.83 1.69 -8.40
C GLU A 196 -18.59 1.79 -9.91
N SER A 197 -18.78 0.67 -10.60
CA SER A 197 -18.59 0.59 -12.05
C SER A 197 -19.85 1.02 -12.81
N ARG A 198 -19.68 1.30 -14.10
CA ARG A 198 -20.78 1.48 -15.07
C ARG A 198 -21.68 2.69 -14.75
N TYR A 199 -21.09 3.85 -14.52
CA TYR A 199 -21.86 5.09 -14.40
C TYR A 199 -22.77 5.30 -15.64
N LEU A 200 -24.08 5.41 -15.42
CA LEU A 200 -25.11 5.47 -16.49
C LEU A 200 -25.00 4.30 -17.49
N GLY A 201 -24.60 3.11 -17.02
CA GLY A 201 -24.44 1.91 -17.85
C GLY A 201 -23.16 1.86 -18.69
N ASN A 202 -22.33 2.91 -18.68
CA ASN A 202 -21.12 2.98 -19.49
C ASN A 202 -19.93 2.30 -18.80
N PRO A 203 -19.38 1.20 -19.34
CA PRO A 203 -18.30 0.44 -18.70
C PRO A 203 -16.97 1.18 -18.58
N LYS A 204 -16.80 2.33 -19.26
CA LYS A 204 -15.60 3.16 -19.11
C LYS A 204 -15.64 4.06 -17.87
N PHE A 205 -16.82 4.33 -17.33
CA PHE A 205 -16.98 5.28 -16.24
C PHE A 205 -17.27 4.60 -14.90
N TYR A 206 -16.63 5.12 -13.87
CA TYR A 206 -16.81 4.74 -12.48
C TYR A 206 -17.14 5.98 -11.67
N PHE A 207 -17.94 5.83 -10.64
CA PHE A 207 -18.44 6.98 -9.87
C PHE A 207 -18.43 6.66 -8.38
N GLY A 208 -18.23 7.67 -7.54
CA GLY A 208 -18.25 7.48 -6.10
C GLY A 208 -17.78 8.69 -5.35
N THR A 209 -17.07 8.45 -4.24
CA THR A 209 -16.67 9.50 -3.30
C THR A 209 -15.26 9.28 -2.79
N SER A 210 -14.53 10.36 -2.57
CA SER A 210 -13.20 10.36 -1.94
C SER A 210 -13.13 11.34 -0.78
N LEU A 211 -12.24 11.06 0.17
CA LEU A 211 -11.92 11.87 1.33
C LEU A 211 -10.41 12.04 1.43
N SER A 212 -9.95 13.24 1.75
CA SER A 212 -8.52 13.51 2.00
C SER A 212 -8.28 13.61 3.50
N THR A 213 -7.19 13.06 4.01
CA THR A 213 -6.81 13.29 5.42
C THR A 213 -6.39 14.73 5.72
N GLN A 214 -6.25 15.58 4.69
CA GLN A 214 -6.12 17.03 4.85
C GLN A 214 -7.42 17.70 5.29
N ASP A 215 -8.56 17.20 4.83
CA ASP A 215 -9.89 17.71 5.12
C ASP A 215 -10.87 16.54 5.09
N VAL A 216 -11.13 16.02 6.29
CA VAL A 216 -11.97 14.83 6.52
C VAL A 216 -13.44 15.18 6.71
N LEU A 217 -13.80 16.47 6.71
CA LEU A 217 -15.18 16.90 6.95
C LEU A 217 -16.01 16.87 5.67
N ILE A 218 -15.36 17.04 4.51
CA ILE A 218 -16.05 17.23 3.24
C ILE A 218 -15.64 16.13 2.25
N PRO A 219 -16.41 15.03 2.16
CA PRO A 219 -16.24 14.06 1.08
C PRO A 219 -16.47 14.73 -0.28
N SER A 220 -15.60 14.43 -1.23
CA SER A 220 -15.65 14.96 -2.60
C SER A 220 -16.15 13.87 -3.56
N PRO A 221 -17.19 14.13 -4.37
CA PRO A 221 -17.62 13.20 -5.40
C PRO A 221 -16.51 13.03 -6.43
N ILE A 222 -16.35 11.80 -6.93
CA ILE A 222 -15.34 11.43 -7.91
C ILE A 222 -15.95 10.73 -9.11
N LEU A 223 -15.36 11.00 -10.27
CA LEU A 223 -15.67 10.27 -11.49
C LEU A 223 -14.37 9.79 -12.12
N LEU A 224 -14.28 8.49 -12.38
CA LEU A 224 -13.16 7.85 -13.05
C LEU A 224 -13.55 7.52 -14.48
N GLU A 225 -12.63 7.71 -15.40
CA GLU A 225 -12.80 7.33 -16.80
C GLU A 225 -11.60 6.49 -17.22
N ARG A 226 -11.86 5.26 -17.64
CA ARG A 226 -10.85 4.40 -18.24
C ARG A 226 -10.48 4.92 -19.62
N LEU A 227 -9.19 5.13 -19.84
CA LEU A 227 -8.64 5.44 -21.15
C LEU A 227 -8.41 4.17 -21.96
N GLU A 228 -8.47 4.30 -23.28
CA GLU A 228 -8.03 3.24 -24.18
C GLU A 228 -6.55 2.92 -23.95
N PRO A 229 -6.14 1.65 -24.09
CA PRO A 229 -4.78 1.19 -23.82
C PRO A 229 -3.82 1.54 -24.97
N ASP A 230 -3.94 2.74 -25.53
CA ASP A 230 -3.08 3.24 -26.59
C ASP A 230 -2.37 4.54 -26.17
N CYS A 231 -1.14 4.74 -26.68
CA CYS A 231 -0.36 5.92 -26.31
C CYS A 231 -0.98 7.23 -26.78
N ALA A 232 -1.73 7.22 -27.89
CA ALA A 232 -2.32 8.43 -28.46
C ALA A 232 -3.43 8.96 -27.56
N ALA A 233 -4.30 8.10 -27.05
CA ALA A 233 -5.36 8.37 -26.10
C ALA A 233 -4.79 8.91 -24.78
N VAL A 234 -3.73 8.28 -24.26
CA VAL A 234 -3.05 8.75 -23.04
C VAL A 234 -2.43 10.13 -23.25
N MET A 235 -1.80 10.38 -24.41
CA MET A 235 -1.20 11.69 -24.71
C MET A 235 -2.26 12.77 -24.93
N ALA A 236 -3.35 12.46 -25.63
CA ALA A 236 -4.47 13.37 -25.83
C ALA A 236 -5.13 13.75 -24.49
N ALA A 237 -5.24 12.78 -23.57
CA ALA A 237 -5.80 12.99 -22.24
C ALA A 237 -4.95 13.93 -21.36
N ARG A 238 -3.67 14.19 -21.72
CA ARG A 238 -2.83 15.14 -20.97
C ARG A 238 -3.38 16.57 -20.98
N CYS A 239 -4.07 16.97 -22.06
CA CYS A 239 -4.70 18.28 -22.16
C CYS A 239 -5.85 18.45 -21.15
N ALA A 240 -6.44 17.36 -20.69
CA ALA A 240 -7.51 17.37 -19.69
C ALA A 240 -6.99 17.39 -18.24
N LEU A 241 -5.67 17.41 -17.99
CA LEU A 241 -5.13 17.41 -16.63
C LEU A 241 -5.12 18.82 -16.03
N GLY A 242 -5.24 18.89 -14.70
CA GLY A 242 -5.25 20.14 -13.95
C GLY A 242 -6.65 20.57 -13.53
N MET A 243 -6.83 21.88 -13.36
CA MET A 243 -8.07 22.50 -12.89
C MET A 243 -8.91 22.99 -14.07
N HIS A 244 -10.20 22.64 -14.06
CA HIS A 244 -11.17 23.01 -15.10
C HIS A 244 -12.40 23.63 -14.46
N GLU A 245 -12.98 24.63 -15.11
CA GLU A 245 -14.29 25.15 -14.69
C GLU A 245 -15.40 24.18 -15.08
N ARG A 246 -16.48 24.12 -14.29
CA ARG A 246 -17.63 23.26 -14.61
C ARG A 246 -18.22 23.54 -16.00
N ALA A 247 -18.14 24.79 -16.46
CA ALA A 247 -18.61 25.22 -17.77
C ALA A 247 -17.77 24.69 -18.94
N GLU A 248 -16.54 24.25 -18.71
CA GLU A 248 -15.65 23.68 -19.73
C GLU A 248 -15.85 22.17 -19.89
N LEU A 249 -16.53 21.54 -18.93
CA LEU A 249 -16.79 20.11 -18.95
C LEU A 249 -17.87 19.74 -19.96
N SER A 250 -17.74 18.52 -20.52
CA SER A 250 -18.77 17.92 -21.35
C SER A 250 -20.10 17.80 -20.58
N PRO A 251 -21.26 17.78 -21.27
CA PRO A 251 -22.57 17.73 -20.61
C PRO A 251 -22.72 16.56 -19.63
N LEU A 252 -22.15 15.39 -19.95
CA LEU A 252 -22.16 14.22 -19.08
C LEU A 252 -21.40 14.46 -17.77
N LEU A 253 -20.18 15.00 -17.88
CA LEU A 253 -19.32 15.28 -16.73
C LEU A 253 -19.92 16.39 -15.87
N ARG A 254 -20.42 17.45 -16.50
CA ARG A 254 -21.10 18.55 -15.82
C ARG A 254 -22.32 18.06 -15.06
N GLY A 255 -23.21 17.30 -15.73
CA GLY A 255 -24.39 16.73 -15.09
C GLY A 255 -24.09 15.81 -13.91
N TYR A 256 -22.96 15.10 -13.92
CA TYR A 256 -22.52 14.32 -12.75
C TYR A 256 -22.21 15.24 -11.55
N PHE A 257 -21.36 16.25 -11.74
CA PHE A 257 -20.88 17.12 -10.66
C PHE A 257 -21.90 18.16 -10.18
N ASP A 258 -22.85 18.55 -11.03
CA ASP A 258 -23.88 19.52 -10.69
C ASP A 258 -24.90 18.97 -9.68
N ARG A 259 -25.11 17.65 -9.65
CA ARG A 259 -25.89 17.00 -8.58
C ARG A 259 -25.29 17.17 -7.18
N TYR A 260 -24.01 17.52 -7.13
CA TYR A 260 -23.26 17.75 -5.90
C TYR A 260 -22.81 19.20 -5.77
N ALA A 261 -23.36 20.11 -6.59
CA ALA A 261 -23.17 21.54 -6.38
C ALA A 261 -23.83 21.93 -5.04
N PRO A 262 -23.21 22.80 -4.23
CA PRO A 262 -23.92 23.41 -3.11
C PRO A 262 -25.16 24.13 -3.66
N LEU A 263 -26.31 23.92 -3.01
CA LEU A 263 -27.52 24.67 -3.31
C LEU A 263 -27.20 26.16 -3.12
N SER A 264 -27.29 26.92 -4.20
CA SER A 264 -27.15 28.38 -4.23
C SER A 264 -28.29 29.06 -3.50
#